data_AF-A0A2T0MNX3-F1
#
_entry.id   AF-A0A2T0MNX3-F1
#
_cell.length_a   1.000
_cell.length_b   1.000
_cell.length_c   1.000
_cell.angle_alpha   90.00
_cell.angle_beta   90.00
_cell.angle_gamma   90.00
#
_symmetry.space_group_name_H-M   'P 1'
#
loop_
_entity.id
_entity.type
_entity.pdbx_description
1 polymer ?
#
loop_
_entity_poly.entity_id
_entity_poly.type
_entity_poly.pdbx_seq_one_letter_code
_entity_poly.pdbx_strand_id
1 'polypeptide(L)' 'MATVMDRVRAYLRSPKGRQNVEKVKRMARDPHNQEKARRFLSRWRSRRH' A
#
# COMPACT_ATOMS: atom_id res chain seq x y z
N MET A 1 -24.03 -6.33 14.17
CA MET A 1 -22.59 -6.49 14.51
C MET A 1 -21.78 -5.80 13.44
N ALA A 2 -20.96 -4.80 13.78
CA ALA A 2 -20.09 -4.14 12.81
C ALA A 2 -18.96 -5.10 12.45
N THR A 3 -19.08 -5.76 11.31
CA THR A 3 -18.07 -6.68 10.79
C THR A 3 -16.81 -5.90 10.43
N VAL A 4 -15.64 -6.56 10.49
CA VAL A 4 -14.34 -5.95 10.16
C VAL A 4 -14.38 -5.18 8.82
N MET A 5 -15.16 -5.68 7.86
CA MET A 5 -15.39 -5.06 6.55
C MET A 5 -16.07 -3.70 6.61
N ASP A 6 -16.99 -3.47 7.55
CA ASP A 6 -17.64 -2.17 7.71
C ASP A 6 -16.65 -1.12 8.25
N ARG A 7 -15.78 -1.54 9.18
CA ARG A 7 -14.69 -0.70 9.72
C ARG A 7 -13.65 -0.36 8.65
N VAL A 8 -13.30 -1.31 7.78
CA VAL A 8 -12.40 -1.07 6.64
C VAL A 8 -13.05 -0.10 5.65
N ARG A 9 -14.35 -0.28 5.36
CA ARG A 9 -15.09 0.61 4.44
C ARG A 9 -15.25 2.02 5.00
N ALA A 10 -15.49 2.15 6.31
CA ALA A 10 -15.49 3.42 7.03
C ALA A 10 -14.10 4.07 7.06
N TYR A 11 -13.04 3.29 7.26
CA TYR A 11 -11.67 3.77 7.21
C TYR A 11 -11.28 4.27 5.82
N LEU A 12 -11.63 3.52 4.76
CA LEU A 12 -11.40 3.92 3.36
C LEU A 12 -12.19 5.17 2.97
N ARG A 13 -13.37 5.38 3.55
CA ARG A 13 -14.17 6.61 3.39
C ARG A 13 -13.64 7.79 4.19
N SER A 14 -12.82 7.55 5.22
CA SER A 14 -12.21 8.58 6.05
C SER A 14 -11.11 9.34 5.29
N PRO A 15 -10.86 10.63 5.57
CA PRO A 15 -9.80 11.41 4.92
C PRO A 15 -8.40 10.79 5.05
N LYS A 16 -8.13 10.05 6.13
CA LYS A 16 -6.90 9.25 6.29
C LYS A 16 -6.82 8.08 5.30
N GLY A 17 -7.93 7.38 5.06
CA GLY A 17 -8.00 6.28 4.10
C GLY A 17 -7.86 6.77 2.66
N ARG A 18 -8.52 7.87 2.30
CA ARG A 18 -8.36 8.49 0.97
C ARG A 18 -6.91 8.90 0.71
N GLN A 19 -6.24 9.56 1.66
CA GLN A 19 -4.83 9.92 1.51
C GLN A 19 -3.92 8.69 1.33
N ASN A 20 -4.16 7.62 2.10
CA ASN A 20 -3.39 6.38 1.93
C ASN A 20 -3.65 5.72 0.58
N VAL A 21 -4.91 5.65 0.14
CA VAL A 21 -5.27 5.11 -1.17
C VAL A 21 -4.65 5.94 -2.29
N GLU A 22 -4.71 7.27 -2.22
CA GLU A 22 -4.10 8.15 -3.21
C GLU A 22 -2.57 8.03 -3.22
N LYS A 23 -1.93 7.95 -2.04
CA LYS A 23 -0.49 7.76 -1.93
C LYS A 23 -0.06 6.42 -2.56
N VAL A 24 -0.82 5.35 -2.27
CA VAL A 24 -0.61 4.02 -2.88
C VAL A 24 -0.84 4.08 -4.38
N LYS A 25 -1.92 4.72 -4.84
CA LYS A 25 -2.25 4.84 -6.28
C LYS A 25 -1.19 5.65 -7.02
N ARG A 26 -0.66 6.70 -6.41
CA ARG A 26 0.44 7.52 -6.93
C ARG A 26 1.76 6.73 -6.96
N MET A 27 2.07 5.99 -5.90
CA MET A 27 3.23 5.09 -5.87
C MET A 27 3.11 3.94 -6.89
N ALA A 28 1.92 3.40 -7.11
CA ALA A 28 1.66 2.33 -8.07
C ALA A 28 1.74 2.81 -9.52
N ARG A 29 1.35 4.06 -9.77
CA ARG A 29 1.46 4.72 -11.08
C ARG A 29 2.89 5.12 -11.44
N ASP A 30 3.80 5.14 -10.47
CA ASP A 30 5.16 5.58 -10.67
C ASP A 30 6.08 4.37 -10.97
N PRO A 31 6.52 4.20 -12.23
CA PRO A 31 7.35 3.06 -12.62
C PRO A 31 8.74 3.10 -11.99
N HIS A 32 9.27 4.30 -11.70
CA HIS A 32 10.57 4.48 -11.06
C HIS A 32 10.54 3.94 -9.62
N ASN A 33 9.43 4.15 -8.91
CA ASN A 33 9.23 3.59 -7.59
C ASN A 33 9.06 2.07 -7.59
N GLN A 34 8.51 1.48 -8.66
CA GLN A 34 8.44 0.02 -8.79
C GLN A 34 9.82 -0.62 -8.89
N GLU A 35 10.75 -0.03 -9.63
CA GLU A 35 12.12 -0.55 -9.73
C GLU A 35 12.83 -0.52 -8.38
N LYS A 36 12.67 0.59 -7.65
CA LYS A 36 13.22 0.76 -6.30
C LYS A 36 12.61 -0.24 -5.32
N ALA A 37 11.30 -0.45 -5.39
CA ALA A 37 10.58 -1.43 -4.58
C ALA A 37 11.00 -2.88 -4.92
N ARG A 38 11.10 -3.22 -6.21
CA ARG A 38 11.62 -4.53 -6.68
C ARG A 38 13.02 -4.77 -6.17
N ARG A 39 13.91 -3.78 -6.27
CA ARG A 39 15.29 -3.90 -5.78
C ARG A 39 15.35 -4.10 -4.26
N PHE A 40 14.51 -3.39 -3.50
CA PHE A 40 14.39 -3.59 -2.06
C PHE A 40 13.85 -4.98 -1.71
N LEU A 41 12.79 -5.41 -2.38
CA LEU A 41 12.19 -6.74 -2.20
C LEU A 41 13.16 -7.85 -2.55
N SER A 42 13.92 -7.73 -3.65
CA SER A 42 14.96 -8.69 -4.03
C SER A 42 16.06 -8.77 -2.97
N ARG A 43 16.55 -7.62 -2.45
CA ARG A 43 17.55 -7.61 -1.36
C ARG A 43 17.02 -8.22 -0.08
N TRP A 44 15.76 -7.96 0.25
CA TRP A 44 15.13 -8.52 1.45
C TRP A 44 14.89 -10.02 1.33
N ARG A 45 14.48 -10.49 0.14
CA ARG A 45 14.33 -11.92 -0.18
C ARG A 45 15.68 -12.66 -0.11
N SER A 46 16.75 -12.06 -0.61
CA SER A 46 18.11 -12.63 -0.51
C SER A 46 18.69 -12.59 0.90
N ARG A 47 18.17 -11.74 1.81
CA ARG A 47 18.57 -11.75 3.24
C ARG A 47 17.82 -12.79 4.08
N ARG A 48 16.72 -13.34 3.56
CA ARG A 48 15.90 -14.33 4.26
C ARG A 48 16.29 -15.78 3.92
N HIS A 49 17.28 -15.94 3.05
CA HIS A 49 17.76 -17.20 2.51
C HIS A 49 19.25 -17.34 2.79
#